data_AF-A0A0F9MYX5-F1
#
_entry.id   AF-A0A0F9MYX5-F1
#
_cell.length_a   1.000
_cell.length_b   1.000
_cell.length_c   1.000
_cell.angle_alpha   90.00
_cell.angle_beta   90.00
_cell.angle_gamma   90.00
#
_symmetry.space_group_name_H-M   'P 1'
#
loop_
_entity.id
_entity.type
_entity.pdbx_description
1 polymer ?
#
loop_
_entity_poly.entity_id
_entity_poly.type
_entity_poly.pdbx_seq_one_letter_code
_entity_poly.pdbx_strand_id
1 'polypeptide(L)' 'ICDVTIIKDEALWPKVSAIPQANGSMISMPLEDMSPLLDLERLDSEMLVEISLVSKQARE' A
#
# COMPACT_ATOMS: atom_id res chain seq x y z
N ILE A 1 -1.21 4.27 -30.48
CA ILE A 1 -0.32 3.12 -30.18
C ILE A 1 0.37 3.46 -28.86
N CYS A 2 0.21 2.65 -27.82
CA CYS A 2 0.93 2.82 -26.55
C CYS A 2 2.16 1.93 -26.57
N ASP A 3 3.32 2.53 -26.29
CA ASP A 3 4.57 1.80 -26.11
C ASP A 3 4.70 1.41 -24.63
N VAL A 4 4.98 0.13 -24.36
CA VAL A 4 5.07 -0.43 -23.01
C VAL A 4 6.45 -1.05 -22.87
N THR A 5 7.29 -0.44 -22.04
CA THR A 5 8.67 -0.88 -21.79
C THR A 5 8.81 -1.29 -20.33
N ILE A 6 9.39 -2.47 -20.08
CA ILE A 6 9.67 -2.95 -18.72
C ILE A 6 11.09 -2.56 -18.33
N ILE A 7 11.23 -1.78 -17.25
CA ILE A 7 12.53 -1.43 -16.68
C ILE A 7 12.93 -2.56 -15.72
N LYS A 8 13.97 -3.32 -16.08
CA LYS A 8 14.43 -4.49 -15.31
C LYS A 8 14.81 -4.16 -13.86
N ASP A 9 15.45 -3.01 -13.67
CA ASP A 9 16.03 -2.58 -12.38
C ASP A 9 15.28 -1.37 -11.80
N GLU A 10 13.97 -1.30 -12.03
CA GLU A 10 13.16 -0.22 -11.46
C GLU A 10 13.25 -0.27 -9.93
N ALA A 11 13.66 0.85 -9.32
CA ALA A 11 13.61 0.99 -7.87
C ALA A 11 12.16 0.83 -7.42
N LEU A 12 11.89 -0.24 -6.69
CA LEU A 12 10.57 -0.58 -6.19
C LEU A 12 10.22 0.31 -4.99
N TRP A 13 10.00 1.62 -5.22
CA TRP A 13 9.41 2.53 -4.24
C TRP A 13 8.06 1.96 -3.78
N PRO A 14 7.74 2.10 -2.49
CA PRO A 14 7.22 1.02 -1.65
C PRO A 14 6.10 0.28 -2.37
N LYS A 15 6.43 -0.90 -2.91
CA LYS A 15 5.41 -1.81 -3.40
C LYS A 15 4.79 -2.49 -2.20
N VAL A 16 3.51 -2.19 -1.97
CA VAL A 16 2.64 -2.99 -1.10
C VAL A 16 2.90 -4.45 -1.42
N SER A 17 3.51 -5.14 -0.46
CA SER A 17 3.90 -6.54 -0.62
C SER A 17 2.76 -7.41 -0.15
N ALA A 18 2.41 -8.41 -0.96
CA ALA A 18 1.48 -9.47 -0.59
C ALA A 18 2.29 -10.75 -0.35
N ILE A 19 2.16 -11.31 0.85
CA ILE A 19 2.84 -12.52 1.29
C ILE A 19 1.82 -13.66 1.22
N PRO A 20 1.97 -14.61 0.27
CA PRO A 20 1.14 -15.79 0.21
C PRO A 20 1.46 -16.73 1.39
N GLN A 21 0.43 -17.31 1.98
CA GLN A 21 0.53 -18.26 3.07
C GLN A 21 0.44 -19.71 2.57
N ALA A 22 0.92 -20.65 3.38
CA ALA A 22 0.87 -22.09 3.08
C ALA A 22 -0.57 -22.63 2.89
N ASN A 23 -1.58 -21.97 3.48
CA ASN A 23 -3.00 -22.33 3.34
C ASN A 23 -3.67 -21.70 2.10
N GLY A 24 -2.92 -21.00 1.24
CA GLY A 24 -3.44 -20.32 0.05
C GLY A 24 -4.05 -18.94 0.29
N SER A 25 -4.09 -18.46 1.55
CA SER A 25 -4.45 -17.07 1.85
C SER A 25 -3.29 -16.12 1.55
N MET A 26 -3.55 -14.81 1.54
CA MET A 26 -2.53 -13.78 1.34
C MET A 26 -2.66 -12.70 2.42
N ILE A 27 -1.54 -12.28 3.00
CA ILE A 27 -1.45 -11.08 3.82
C ILE A 27 -0.80 -9.99 2.98
N SER A 28 -1.47 -8.86 2.80
CA SER A 28 -0.84 -7.66 2.24
C SER A 28 -0.60 -6.63 3.32
N MET A 29 0.29 -5.68 3.03
CA MET A 29 0.29 -4.42 3.79
C MET A 29 -1.07 -3.70 3.65
N PRO A 30 -1.44 -2.85 4.63
CA PRO A 30 -2.61 -2.00 4.54
C PRO A 30 -2.57 -1.11 3.29
N LEU A 31 -3.74 -0.82 2.72
CA LEU A 31 -3.84 0.01 1.52
C LEU A 31 -3.44 1.46 1.82
N GLU A 32 -3.63 1.86 3.07
CA GLU A 32 -3.27 3.16 3.63
C GLU A 32 -1.77 3.46 3.52
N ASP A 33 -0.93 2.45 3.34
CA ASP A 33 0.53 2.61 3.26
C ASP A 33 1.02 2.72 1.79
N MET A 34 0.11 2.89 0.83
CA MET A 34 0.44 3.17 -0.57
C MET A 34 0.96 4.61 -0.75
N SER A 35 2.05 4.76 -1.50
CA SER A 35 2.60 6.06 -1.87
C SER A 35 1.96 6.61 -3.16
N PRO A 36 1.80 7.95 -3.28
CA PRO A 36 2.12 8.97 -2.28
C PRO A 36 1.13 8.99 -1.10
N LEU A 37 1.63 9.20 0.12
CA LEU A 37 0.79 9.21 1.32
C LEU A 37 -0.08 10.47 1.38
N LEU A 38 -1.36 10.29 1.68
CA LEU A 38 -2.26 11.37 2.07
C LEU A 38 -2.05 11.77 3.53
N ASP A 39 -2.35 13.04 3.85
CA ASP A 39 -2.44 13.50 5.23
C ASP A 39 -3.44 12.65 6.03
N LEU A 40 -3.13 12.37 7.30
CA LEU A 40 -3.95 11.47 8.12
C LEU A 40 -5.41 11.93 8.23
N GLU A 41 -5.64 13.24 8.41
CA GLU A 41 -6.99 13.80 8.47
C GLU A 41 -7.76 13.60 7.16
N ARG A 42 -7.09 13.81 6.02
CA ARG A 42 -7.71 13.60 4.71
C ARG A 42 -8.02 12.13 4.47
N LEU A 43 -7.07 11.25 4.76
CA LEU A 43 -7.24 9.82 4.62
C LEU A 43 -8.41 9.32 5.47
N ASP A 44 -8.52 9.77 6.72
CA ASP A 44 -9.60 9.36 7.62
C ASP A 44 -10.97 9.83 7.10
N SER A 45 -11.03 11.03 6.51
CA SER A 45 -12.27 11.59 5.94
C SER A 45 -12.75 10.90 4.65
N GLU A 46 -11.84 10.29 3.89
CA GLU A 46 -12.14 9.67 2.59
C GLU A 46 -12.42 8.17 2.69
N MET A 47 -11.92 7.51 3.75
CA MET A 47 -12.04 6.07 3.91
C MET A 47 -13.43 5.69 4.44
N LEU A 48 -14.03 4.67 3.82
CA LEU A 48 -15.32 4.11 4.26
C LEU A 48 -15.21 3.31 5.57
N VAL A 49 -13.99 2.89 5.91
CA VAL A 49 -13.66 2.11 7.11
C VAL A 49 -12.52 2.81 7.85
N GLU A 50 -12.43 2.59 9.15
CA GLU A 50 -11.38 3.18 9.96
C GLU A 50 -9.99 2.74 9.47
N ILE A 51 -9.05 3.70 9.46
CA ILE A 51 -7.64 3.44 9.15
C ILE A 51 -7.08 2.42 10.14
N SER A 52 -6.31 1.45 9.63
CA SER A 52 -5.67 0.43 10.45
C SER A 52 -4.80 1.04 11.56
N LEU A 53 -4.83 0.45 12.76
CA LEU A 53 -4.01 0.92 13.90
C LEU A 53 -2.51 0.90 13.56
N VAL A 54 -2.08 -0.11 12.80
CA VAL A 54 -0.68 -0.25 12.36
C VAL A 54 -0.27 0.92 11.47
N SER A 55 -1.13 1.33 10.54
CA SER A 55 -0.86 2.49 9.68
C SER A 55 -0.88 3.81 10.44
N LYS A 56 -1.70 3.95 11.48
CA LYS A 56 -1.66 5.12 12.39
C LYS A 56 -0.33 5.19 13.14
N GLN A 57 0.08 4.08 13.76
CA GLN A 57 1.33 3.99 14.54
C GLN A 57 2.59 4.19 13.69
N ALA A 58 2.58 3.74 12.42
CA ALA A 58 3.72 3.90 11.52
C ALA A 58 3.99 5.36 11.11
N ARG A 59 3.04 6.26 11.35
CA ARG A 59 3.11 7.69 10.97
C ARG A 59 3.27 8.64 12.17
N GLU A 60 3.30 8.11 13.40
CA GLU A 60 3.67 8.83 14.63
C GLU A 60 5.19 8.85 14.84
#